data_AF-A0A523FSE4-F1
#
_entry.id   AF-A0A523FSE4-F1
#
_cell.length_a   1.000
_cell.length_b   1.000
_cell.length_c   1.000
_cell.angle_alpha   90.00
_cell.angle_beta   90.00
_cell.angle_gamma   90.00
#
_symmetry.space_group_name_H-M   'P 1'
#
loop_
_entity.id
_entity.type
_entity.pdbx_description
1 polymer ?
#
loop_
_entity_poly.entity_id
_entity_poly.type
_entity_poly.pdbx_seq_one_letter_code
_entity_poly.pdbx_strand_id
1 'polypeptide(L)'
;MKFMLILAGILLAACQEESGSPGLEGQPFNNARTIAVGDAPHGMQKKGERLYIAVAGADQIEVLDLKSFEIVERWPAPDTPLDIIESDMGWLVSAFKSDYLHYLGEGGEVTTMSWPVGSGPSLFAPDRGGDLVYIVSEFDNTFTVFDRKIGKVSAVYETGARPYPADVTRDGVLAFIPNREDNSVSVIDLLNQEEVTRVAVCAGPLGGSLTGDDVTYIVTCGDADKVAFINTASLTVTAEIGEGIGPRPFSVVTSPDGRFAFVNNSAGTTLSVIDLATKKVIQNMQVGETPIVVRVFENTLYVASEGSNTVSIIPLGGRITTLGGPNNEVIVLGMIHDGFNTSEHYSSGILREVIRRIDPDIIIAEIPPNRLDAALDGFRETGQVNERRTKVFPEYTDVVFPLIREMDFEIIGGAAWNSYMNSYRSRALGRIKDDPARAAEWQAHQDAKRVQRDAIGGRWDDPIFIHSDGYDAIQKAGYTPYNSYFNDDLGPGGWDNINAGHYALIEKVLDKHMFEGKRILITFGASHKYWFLEKLRERDDIRLIDPLEFFEKD
;
A
#
# COMPACT_ATOMS: atom_id res chain seq x y z
N MET A 1 2.47 18.96 -37.73
CA MET A 1 2.31 17.49 -37.91
C MET A 1 1.62 17.01 -36.65
N LYS A 2 0.31 16.74 -36.72
CA LYS A 2 -0.56 16.43 -35.57
C LYS A 2 -0.11 15.11 -34.90
N PHE A 3 -0.15 15.05 -33.58
CA PHE A 3 0.24 13.90 -32.78
C PHE A 3 -0.57 12.65 -33.15
N MET A 4 0.16 11.54 -33.30
CA MET A 4 -0.36 10.20 -33.52
C MET A 4 0.60 9.25 -32.78
N LEU A 5 0.39 9.07 -31.47
CA LEU A 5 0.91 7.90 -30.76
C LEU A 5 0.06 6.72 -31.26
N ILE A 6 0.64 5.88 -32.12
CA ILE A 6 -0.06 4.90 -32.95
C ILE A 6 -0.78 3.84 -32.11
N LEU A 7 -2.10 3.76 -32.23
CA LEU A 7 -2.80 2.58 -32.76
C LEU A 7 -3.94 3.06 -33.68
N ALA A 8 -4.02 2.45 -34.85
CA ALA A 8 -4.69 2.99 -36.03
C ALA A 8 -6.21 2.65 -36.09
N GLY A 9 -7.00 3.68 -36.37
CA GLY A 9 -8.16 3.67 -37.28
C GLY A 9 -9.46 3.05 -36.76
N ILE A 10 -10.46 3.90 -36.50
CA ILE A 10 -11.87 3.78 -36.96
C ILE A 10 -12.57 5.13 -36.75
N LEU A 11 -13.56 5.41 -37.61
CA LEU A 11 -14.27 6.67 -37.83
C LEU A 11 -14.79 7.40 -36.58
N LEU A 12 -14.64 8.74 -36.61
CA LEU A 12 -15.42 9.73 -35.87
C LEU A 12 -16.93 9.46 -36.01
N ALA A 13 -17.58 9.07 -34.92
CA ALA A 13 -19.01 9.28 -34.70
C ALA A 13 -19.17 10.23 -33.51
N ALA A 14 -19.79 11.39 -33.77
CA ALA A 14 -20.12 12.36 -32.75
C ALA A 14 -21.05 11.71 -31.70
N CYS A 15 -20.66 11.70 -30.43
CA CYS A 15 -21.52 11.23 -29.35
C CYS A 15 -22.23 12.43 -28.72
N GLN A 16 -23.55 12.47 -28.89
CA GLN A 16 -24.47 13.31 -28.11
C GLN A 16 -24.50 12.83 -26.66
N GLU A 17 -24.88 13.74 -25.75
CA GLU A 17 -25.25 13.42 -24.38
C GLU A 17 -26.31 12.30 -24.33
N GLU A 18 -25.90 11.07 -24.05
CA GLU A 18 -26.84 10.03 -23.59
C GLU A 18 -26.85 10.02 -22.06
N SER A 19 -27.95 10.56 -21.55
CA SER A 19 -28.42 10.28 -20.19
C SER A 19 -28.53 8.77 -19.98
N GLY A 20 -27.81 8.27 -18.97
CA GLY A 20 -27.97 6.96 -18.33
C GLY A 20 -28.35 5.78 -19.23
N SER A 21 -27.38 4.95 -19.58
CA SER A 21 -27.61 3.66 -20.23
C SER A 21 -28.61 2.80 -19.41
N PRO A 22 -29.77 2.40 -19.97
CA PRO A 22 -30.74 1.59 -19.26
C PRO A 22 -30.17 0.18 -19.07
N GLY A 23 -29.95 -0.25 -17.83
CA GLY A 23 -29.49 -1.61 -17.50
C GLY A 23 -28.43 -1.71 -16.40
N LEU A 24 -27.96 -0.58 -15.86
CA LEU A 24 -26.92 -0.54 -14.82
C LEU A 24 -27.46 -0.29 -13.40
N GLU A 25 -28.76 -0.37 -13.15
CA GLU A 25 -29.27 -0.29 -11.77
C GLU A 25 -28.82 -1.54 -10.98
N GLY A 26 -27.91 -1.35 -10.01
CA GLY A 26 -27.52 -2.37 -9.03
C GLY A 26 -26.09 -2.94 -9.12
N GLN A 27 -25.24 -2.54 -10.08
CA GLN A 27 -23.80 -2.87 -10.03
C GLN A 27 -23.00 -1.79 -9.25
N PRO A 28 -21.90 -2.16 -8.56
CA PRO A 28 -21.03 -1.18 -7.91
C PRO A 28 -20.47 -0.16 -8.93
N PHE A 29 -20.07 1.03 -8.47
CA PHE A 29 -19.38 2.07 -9.26
C PHE A 29 -20.13 2.75 -10.43
N ASN A 30 -21.45 2.60 -10.56
CA ASN A 30 -22.20 3.13 -11.72
C ASN A 30 -22.46 4.65 -11.73
N ASN A 31 -22.00 5.40 -10.74
CA ASN A 31 -22.26 6.85 -10.62
C ASN A 31 -21.13 7.69 -11.22
N ALA A 32 -20.73 7.40 -12.45
CA ALA A 32 -19.68 8.14 -13.14
C ALA A 32 -20.20 9.49 -13.65
N ARG A 33 -19.43 10.56 -13.44
CA ARG A 33 -19.61 11.87 -14.08
C ARG A 33 -18.46 12.10 -15.04
N THR A 34 -18.76 12.39 -16.30
CA THR A 34 -17.73 12.67 -17.32
C THR A 34 -17.69 14.16 -17.64
N ILE A 35 -16.52 14.76 -17.56
CA ILE A 35 -16.26 16.18 -17.79
C ILE A 35 -15.39 16.33 -19.04
N ALA A 36 -15.78 17.22 -19.95
CA ALA A 36 -14.96 17.59 -21.11
C ALA A 36 -13.81 18.50 -20.67
N VAL A 37 -12.62 18.24 -21.20
CA VAL A 37 -11.37 18.96 -20.90
C VAL A 37 -10.62 19.23 -22.21
N GLY A 38 -9.45 19.87 -22.14
CA GLY A 38 -8.62 20.14 -23.31
C GLY A 38 -8.04 18.89 -23.98
N ASP A 39 -7.31 19.09 -25.09
CA ASP A 39 -6.83 18.02 -25.97
C ASP A 39 -5.78 17.11 -25.31
N ALA A 40 -5.98 15.80 -25.36
CA ALA A 40 -5.14 14.76 -24.73
C ALA A 40 -4.87 15.01 -23.22
N PRO A 41 -5.90 14.91 -22.36
CA PRO A 41 -5.70 14.94 -20.90
C PRO A 41 -4.93 13.71 -20.44
N HIS A 42 -3.94 13.93 -19.57
CA HIS A 42 -3.06 12.88 -19.08
C HIS A 42 -3.05 12.85 -17.54
N GLY A 43 -1.91 13.14 -16.92
CA GLY A 43 -1.72 13.12 -15.47
C GLY A 43 -2.55 14.16 -14.75
N MET A 44 -2.90 13.86 -13.51
CA MET A 44 -3.83 14.65 -12.71
C MET A 44 -3.36 14.69 -11.26
N GLN A 45 -3.60 15.81 -10.59
CA GLN A 45 -3.38 15.98 -9.15
C GLN A 45 -4.56 16.71 -8.51
N LYS A 46 -5.06 16.20 -7.38
CA LYS A 46 -6.07 16.91 -6.58
C LYS A 46 -5.38 17.73 -5.48
N LYS A 47 -5.86 18.96 -5.26
CA LYS A 47 -5.53 19.80 -4.09
C LYS A 47 -6.80 20.50 -3.61
N GLY A 48 -7.27 20.13 -2.41
CA GLY A 48 -8.56 20.57 -1.89
C GLY A 48 -9.71 20.16 -2.81
N GLU A 49 -10.51 21.14 -3.25
CA GLU A 49 -11.66 20.94 -4.13
C GLU A 49 -11.34 21.20 -5.60
N ARG A 50 -10.06 21.20 -5.97
CA ARG A 50 -9.59 21.43 -7.34
C ARG A 50 -8.83 20.21 -7.85
N LEU A 51 -9.04 19.91 -9.13
CA LEU A 51 -8.28 18.91 -9.88
C LEU A 51 -7.48 19.62 -10.95
N TYR A 52 -6.16 19.42 -10.94
CA TYR A 52 -5.20 19.98 -11.88
C TYR A 52 -4.89 18.90 -12.89
N ILE A 53 -5.08 19.20 -14.18
CA ILE A 53 -5.06 18.21 -15.26
C ILE A 53 -3.99 18.64 -16.24
N ALA A 54 -2.98 17.80 -16.44
CA ALA A 54 -2.02 17.98 -17.52
C ALA A 54 -2.72 17.73 -18.86
N VAL A 55 -2.78 18.74 -19.72
CA VAL A 55 -3.41 18.68 -21.03
C VAL A 55 -2.30 18.76 -22.08
N ALA A 56 -1.84 17.58 -22.49
CA ALA A 56 -0.66 17.38 -23.32
C ALA A 56 -0.80 18.02 -24.71
N GLY A 57 -1.99 17.93 -25.32
CA GLY A 57 -2.26 18.42 -26.67
C GLY A 57 -2.35 19.95 -26.77
N ALA A 58 -2.49 20.64 -25.64
CA ALA A 58 -2.59 22.10 -25.57
C ALA A 58 -1.45 22.77 -24.79
N ASP A 59 -0.42 22.01 -24.39
CA ASP A 59 0.73 22.51 -23.62
C ASP A 59 0.28 23.35 -22.40
N GLN A 60 -0.67 22.84 -21.63
CA GLN A 60 -1.26 23.57 -20.49
C GLN A 60 -1.68 22.64 -19.35
N ILE A 61 -1.89 23.23 -18.17
CA ILE A 61 -2.60 22.63 -17.05
C ILE A 61 -4.00 23.25 -17.00
N GLU A 62 -5.05 22.43 -17.02
CA GLU A 62 -6.41 22.90 -16.74
C GLU A 62 -6.78 22.64 -15.28
N VAL A 63 -7.44 23.61 -14.64
CA VAL A 63 -7.90 23.50 -13.25
C VAL A 63 -9.42 23.36 -13.25
N LEU A 64 -9.89 22.17 -12.88
CA LEU A 64 -11.29 21.83 -12.71
C LEU A 64 -11.71 22.08 -11.26
N ASP A 65 -12.77 22.87 -11.06
CA ASP A 65 -13.43 22.97 -9.76
C ASP A 65 -14.35 21.76 -9.56
N LEU A 66 -14.14 21.00 -8.48
CA LEU A 66 -14.86 19.75 -8.22
C LEU A 66 -16.26 19.96 -7.62
N LYS A 67 -16.65 21.21 -7.30
CA LYS A 67 -18.01 21.55 -6.86
C LYS A 67 -18.89 21.93 -8.03
N SER A 68 -18.43 22.83 -8.89
CA SER A 68 -19.17 23.28 -10.08
C SER A 68 -18.99 22.35 -11.27
N PHE A 69 -17.90 21.58 -11.30
CA PHE A 69 -17.44 20.80 -12.45
C PHE A 69 -17.12 21.64 -13.69
N GLU A 70 -16.64 22.87 -13.47
CA GLU A 70 -16.21 23.78 -14.54
C GLU A 70 -14.69 24.00 -14.51
N ILE A 71 -14.10 24.19 -15.69
CA ILE A 71 -12.70 24.61 -15.81
C ILE A 71 -12.61 26.09 -15.44
N VAL A 72 -11.98 26.37 -14.30
CA VAL A 72 -11.88 27.71 -13.72
C VAL A 72 -10.58 28.42 -14.07
N GLU A 73 -9.51 27.68 -14.36
CA GLU A 73 -8.20 28.24 -14.71
C GLU A 73 -7.51 27.40 -15.79
N ARG A 74 -6.60 28.04 -16.54
CA ARG A 74 -5.70 27.42 -17.52
C ARG A 74 -4.32 28.01 -17.37
N TRP A 75 -3.33 27.18 -17.09
CA TRP A 75 -1.95 27.59 -16.89
C TRP A 75 -1.11 27.09 -18.06
N PRO A 76 -0.27 27.93 -18.68
CA PRO A 76 0.67 27.44 -19.69
C PRO A 76 1.63 26.43 -19.06
N ALA A 77 2.00 25.39 -19.81
CA ALA A 77 2.94 24.37 -19.36
C ALA A 77 3.99 24.08 -20.46
N PRO A 78 5.22 23.71 -20.09
CA PRO A 78 6.25 23.41 -21.08
C PRO A 78 6.00 22.11 -21.85
N ASP A 79 6.32 22.13 -23.15
CA ASP A 79 6.68 20.98 -24.01
C ASP A 79 5.94 19.65 -23.75
N THR A 80 4.61 19.68 -23.86
CA THR A 80 3.70 18.53 -23.73
C THR A 80 3.69 17.96 -22.30
N PRO A 81 2.96 18.58 -21.36
CA PRO A 81 2.89 18.13 -19.98
C PRO A 81 2.22 16.76 -19.88
N LEU A 82 2.86 15.80 -19.20
CA LEU A 82 2.28 14.47 -18.95
C LEU A 82 1.76 14.30 -17.54
N ASP A 83 2.44 14.83 -16.54
CA ASP A 83 1.95 14.75 -15.16
C ASP A 83 2.30 16.01 -14.40
N ILE A 84 1.48 16.30 -13.40
CA ILE A 84 1.61 17.44 -12.48
C ILE A 84 1.49 16.93 -11.05
N ILE A 85 2.40 17.35 -10.19
CA ILE A 85 2.43 16.96 -8.77
C ILE A 85 2.63 18.19 -7.90
N GLU A 86 1.94 18.23 -6.76
CA GLU A 86 2.12 19.27 -5.77
C GLU A 86 3.50 19.15 -5.09
N SER A 87 4.12 20.29 -4.76
CA SER A 87 5.35 20.37 -3.97
C SER A 87 5.25 21.50 -2.95
N ASP A 88 6.13 21.49 -1.96
CA ASP A 88 6.20 22.56 -0.95
C ASP A 88 6.49 23.94 -1.55
N MET A 89 7.06 23.98 -2.76
CA MET A 89 7.35 25.22 -3.47
C MET A 89 6.17 25.66 -4.35
N GLY A 90 5.35 24.74 -4.86
CA GLY A 90 4.37 25.00 -5.91
C GLY A 90 4.05 23.70 -6.65
N TRP A 91 4.29 23.64 -7.96
CA TRP A 91 3.98 22.48 -8.79
C TRP A 91 5.19 21.97 -9.56
N LEU A 92 5.30 20.65 -9.66
CA LEU A 92 6.26 19.97 -10.53
C LEU A 92 5.52 19.39 -11.72
N VAL A 93 6.04 19.61 -12.92
CA VAL A 93 5.44 19.14 -14.17
C VAL A 93 6.47 18.38 -14.98
N SER A 94 6.16 17.13 -15.33
CA SER A 94 6.91 16.42 -16.37
C SER A 94 6.41 16.83 -17.74
N ALA A 95 7.34 17.07 -18.65
CA ALA A 95 7.06 17.49 -20.01
C ALA A 95 7.68 16.48 -20.98
N PHE A 96 6.88 15.68 -21.70
CA PHE A 96 7.38 14.52 -22.45
C PHE A 96 8.43 14.86 -23.50
N LYS A 97 8.25 15.99 -24.19
CA LYS A 97 9.17 16.44 -25.24
C LYS A 97 10.36 17.21 -24.72
N SER A 98 10.38 17.47 -23.42
CA SER A 98 11.47 18.11 -22.74
C SER A 98 12.22 17.05 -21.94
N ASP A 99 13.54 17.05 -21.97
CA ASP A 99 14.35 16.15 -21.13
C ASP A 99 14.39 16.59 -19.65
N TYR A 100 13.44 17.44 -19.22
CA TYR A 100 13.40 18.16 -17.96
C TYR A 100 12.09 17.97 -17.19
N LEU A 101 12.24 17.96 -15.87
CA LEU A 101 11.19 18.25 -14.90
C LEU A 101 11.14 19.77 -14.68
N HIS A 102 9.96 20.35 -14.76
CA HIS A 102 9.76 21.80 -14.65
C HIS A 102 9.06 22.17 -13.35
N TYR A 103 9.42 23.33 -12.82
CA TYR A 103 8.70 23.93 -11.70
C TYR A 103 7.78 25.05 -12.20
N LEU A 104 6.53 24.98 -11.76
CA LEU A 104 5.53 26.03 -11.90
C LEU A 104 5.28 26.61 -10.50
N GLY A 105 5.17 27.94 -10.42
CA GLY A 105 4.84 28.57 -9.15
C GLY A 105 3.40 28.28 -8.71
N GLU A 106 3.03 28.70 -7.50
CA GLU A 106 1.77 28.30 -6.85
C GLU A 106 0.52 28.62 -7.67
N GLY A 107 0.56 29.73 -8.44
CA GLY A 107 -0.51 30.18 -9.34
C GLY A 107 -0.37 29.69 -10.79
N GLY A 108 0.53 28.74 -11.06
CA GLY A 108 0.73 28.16 -12.38
C GLY A 108 1.68 28.91 -13.29
N GLU A 109 2.41 29.90 -12.78
CA GLU A 109 3.39 30.64 -13.55
C GLU A 109 4.56 29.74 -13.96
N VAL A 110 4.86 29.70 -15.26
CA VAL A 110 6.04 28.99 -15.79
C VAL A 110 7.29 29.73 -15.33
N THR A 111 8.19 29.00 -14.66
CA THR A 111 9.44 29.54 -14.15
C THR A 111 10.63 29.09 -15.01
N THR A 112 11.83 29.59 -14.71
CA THR A 112 13.08 29.08 -15.29
C THR A 112 13.67 27.90 -14.54
N MET A 113 13.06 27.48 -13.42
CA MET A 113 13.54 26.36 -12.61
C MET A 113 13.14 25.04 -13.27
N SER A 114 14.15 24.28 -13.68
CA SER A 114 13.99 22.97 -14.29
C SER A 114 15.21 22.09 -14.00
N TRP A 115 15.01 20.79 -14.03
CA TRP A 115 16.04 19.79 -13.75
C TRP A 115 16.09 18.74 -14.86
N PRO A 116 17.27 18.43 -15.41
CA PRO A 116 17.38 17.36 -16.38
C PRO A 116 17.06 16.04 -15.70
N VAL A 117 16.14 15.28 -16.27
CA VAL A 117 15.68 14.00 -15.73
C VAL A 117 15.79 12.86 -16.73
N GLY A 118 16.01 13.19 -18.01
CA GLY A 118 16.13 12.23 -19.11
C GLY A 118 14.95 12.31 -20.07
N SER A 119 15.09 11.64 -21.21
CA SER A 119 14.18 11.79 -22.34
C SER A 119 12.89 10.96 -22.20
N GLY A 120 11.77 11.59 -22.54
CA GLY A 120 10.42 11.06 -22.33
C GLY A 120 10.09 10.85 -20.84
N PRO A 121 10.19 11.90 -19.99
CA PRO A 121 9.96 11.73 -18.57
C PRO A 121 8.47 11.56 -18.25
N SER A 122 8.13 10.51 -17.51
CA SER A 122 6.85 10.34 -16.83
C SER A 122 7.06 10.45 -15.33
N LEU A 123 6.38 11.41 -14.71
CA LEU A 123 6.46 11.70 -13.28
C LEU A 123 5.36 10.94 -12.52
N PHE A 124 5.69 10.49 -11.31
CA PHE A 124 4.71 9.97 -10.36
C PHE A 124 5.16 10.21 -8.92
N ALA A 125 4.21 10.22 -7.99
CA ALA A 125 4.48 10.21 -6.55
C ALA A 125 3.50 9.25 -5.88
N PRO A 126 3.96 8.39 -4.95
CA PRO A 126 3.07 7.61 -4.12
C PRO A 126 2.11 8.54 -3.36
N ASP A 127 0.83 8.16 -3.30
CA ASP A 127 -0.28 8.97 -2.78
C ASP A 127 -0.30 9.05 -1.23
N ARG A 128 0.87 8.99 -0.59
CA ARG A 128 1.04 8.76 0.85
C ARG A 128 1.87 9.85 1.56
N GLY A 129 2.15 10.97 0.86
CA GLY A 129 3.01 12.04 1.36
C GLY A 129 4.50 11.69 1.33
N GLY A 130 5.37 12.69 1.51
CA GLY A 130 6.83 12.51 1.50
C GLY A 130 7.57 13.57 0.68
N ASP A 131 8.88 13.71 0.89
CA ASP A 131 9.71 14.72 0.22
C ASP A 131 10.21 14.25 -1.16
N LEU A 132 9.89 13.02 -1.58
CA LEU A 132 10.40 12.42 -2.81
C LEU A 132 9.31 12.26 -3.87
N VAL A 133 9.67 12.55 -5.12
CA VAL A 133 8.92 12.21 -6.33
C VAL A 133 9.83 11.43 -7.27
N TYR A 134 9.23 10.70 -8.19
CA TYR A 134 9.95 9.75 -9.01
C TYR A 134 9.65 9.97 -10.49
N ILE A 135 10.66 9.80 -11.30
CA ILE A 135 10.58 10.02 -12.74
C ILE A 135 11.14 8.78 -13.44
N VAL A 136 10.38 8.22 -14.36
CA VAL A 136 10.93 7.26 -15.34
C VAL A 136 11.19 7.99 -16.64
N SER A 137 12.33 7.76 -17.27
CA SER A 137 12.63 8.32 -18.59
C SER A 137 12.64 7.19 -19.61
N GLU A 138 11.57 7.15 -20.40
CA GLU A 138 11.24 6.03 -21.29
C GLU A 138 12.37 5.71 -22.28
N PHE A 139 13.05 6.73 -22.80
CA PHE A 139 14.04 6.55 -23.86
C PHE A 139 15.47 6.41 -23.33
N ASP A 140 15.70 6.70 -22.04
CA ASP A 140 17.02 6.60 -21.40
C ASP A 140 17.14 5.36 -20.51
N ASN A 141 16.05 4.62 -20.30
CA ASN A 141 15.99 3.45 -19.41
C ASN A 141 16.39 3.77 -17.96
N THR A 142 16.01 4.95 -17.47
CA THR A 142 16.35 5.41 -16.13
C THR A 142 15.15 5.61 -15.23
N PHE A 143 15.40 5.43 -13.94
CA PHE A 143 14.50 5.76 -12.84
C PHE A 143 15.19 6.77 -11.92
N THR A 144 14.64 7.97 -11.83
CA THR A 144 15.20 9.12 -11.11
C THR A 144 14.40 9.38 -9.83
N VAL A 145 15.10 9.52 -8.71
CA VAL A 145 14.55 9.99 -7.43
C VAL A 145 14.84 11.47 -7.29
N PHE A 146 13.80 12.27 -7.10
CA PHE A 146 13.89 13.72 -6.95
C PHE A 146 13.36 14.15 -5.58
N ASP A 147 14.16 14.89 -4.84
CA ASP A 147 13.74 15.55 -3.60
C ASP A 147 13.06 16.88 -3.93
N ARG A 148 11.74 16.93 -3.72
CA ARG A 148 10.91 18.10 -4.02
C ARG A 148 10.98 19.20 -2.97
N LYS A 149 11.54 18.93 -1.78
CA LYS A 149 11.69 19.91 -0.71
C LYS A 149 12.90 20.80 -0.94
N ILE A 150 14.00 20.22 -1.42
CA ILE A 150 15.21 20.97 -1.76
C ILE A 150 15.39 21.22 -3.26
N GLY A 151 14.55 20.60 -4.10
CA GLY A 151 14.60 20.74 -5.55
C GLY A 151 15.86 20.14 -6.15
N LYS A 152 16.09 18.85 -5.94
CA LYS A 152 17.33 18.18 -6.38
C LYS A 152 17.09 16.73 -6.81
N VAL A 153 17.76 16.31 -7.87
CA VAL A 153 17.93 14.89 -8.20
C VAL A 153 18.82 14.23 -7.12
N SER A 154 18.24 13.29 -6.38
CA SER A 154 18.89 12.58 -5.28
C SER A 154 19.61 11.33 -5.75
N ALA A 155 19.03 10.59 -6.69
CA ALA A 155 19.62 9.39 -7.29
C ALA A 155 19.04 9.13 -8.68
N VAL A 156 19.81 8.42 -9.50
CA VAL A 156 19.38 7.90 -10.80
C VAL A 156 19.79 6.43 -10.88
N TYR A 157 18.85 5.58 -11.26
CA TYR A 157 19.03 4.15 -11.36
C TYR A 157 18.82 3.69 -12.81
N GLU A 158 19.60 2.71 -13.24
CA GLU A 158 19.32 2.00 -14.48
C GLU A 158 18.14 1.03 -14.29
N THR A 159 17.37 0.86 -15.34
CA THR A 159 16.22 -0.05 -15.39
C THR A 159 16.38 -1.01 -16.58
N GLY A 160 15.34 -1.80 -16.87
CA GLY A 160 15.25 -2.49 -18.14
C GLY A 160 14.86 -1.55 -19.29
N ALA A 161 14.70 -2.11 -20.48
CA ALA A 161 14.39 -1.34 -21.67
C ALA A 161 12.95 -0.80 -21.65
N ARG A 162 12.86 0.52 -21.88
CA ARG A 162 11.63 1.31 -22.01
C ARG A 162 10.75 1.25 -20.76
N PRO A 163 11.18 1.87 -19.64
CA PRO A 163 10.46 1.87 -18.38
C PRO A 163 9.19 2.72 -18.48
N TYR A 164 8.15 2.31 -17.78
CA TYR A 164 6.87 2.99 -17.68
C TYR A 164 6.52 3.33 -16.21
N PRO A 165 5.44 4.09 -15.93
CA PRO A 165 5.08 4.48 -14.57
C PRO A 165 5.15 3.32 -13.57
N ALA A 166 5.94 3.56 -12.52
CA ALA A 166 6.35 2.60 -11.51
C ALA A 166 5.60 2.85 -10.19
N ASP A 167 5.94 2.08 -9.16
CA ASP A 167 5.50 2.36 -7.79
C ASP A 167 6.60 2.02 -6.78
N VAL A 168 6.55 2.63 -5.59
CA VAL A 168 7.55 2.49 -4.53
C VAL A 168 6.87 2.08 -3.23
N THR A 169 7.46 1.13 -2.50
CA THR A 169 6.95 0.69 -1.20
C THR A 169 6.88 1.84 -0.19
N ARG A 170 5.98 1.75 0.79
CA ARG A 170 5.73 2.81 1.81
C ARG A 170 6.95 3.18 2.60
N ASP A 171 7.83 2.21 2.81
CA ASP A 171 9.10 2.42 3.50
C ASP A 171 10.14 3.15 2.64
N GLY A 172 9.81 3.42 1.37
CA GLY A 172 10.66 4.13 0.42
C GLY A 172 11.84 3.29 -0.09
N VAL A 173 11.84 1.96 0.11
CA VAL A 173 13.04 1.17 -0.18
C VAL A 173 12.97 0.37 -1.48
N LEU A 174 11.84 -0.21 -1.86
CA LEU A 174 11.75 -0.97 -3.12
C LEU A 174 10.95 -0.20 -4.15
N ALA A 175 11.54 0.03 -5.31
CA ALA A 175 10.83 0.49 -6.51
C ALA A 175 10.58 -0.68 -7.46
N PHE A 176 9.38 -0.72 -8.04
CA PHE A 176 8.96 -1.71 -9.05
C PHE A 176 8.67 -0.98 -10.37
N ILE A 177 9.54 -1.18 -11.37
CA ILE A 177 9.50 -0.45 -12.64
C ILE A 177 9.19 -1.42 -13.80
N PRO A 178 8.05 -1.28 -14.48
CA PRO A 178 7.72 -2.09 -15.64
C PRO A 178 8.54 -1.68 -16.85
N ASN A 179 9.22 -2.64 -17.48
CA ASN A 179 10.11 -2.46 -18.63
C ASN A 179 9.46 -3.08 -19.87
N ARG A 180 8.87 -2.24 -20.72
CA ARG A 180 8.01 -2.69 -21.82
C ARG A 180 8.73 -3.62 -22.79
N GLU A 181 9.94 -3.27 -23.19
CA GLU A 181 10.67 -3.98 -24.25
C GLU A 181 11.38 -5.24 -23.73
N ASP A 182 11.61 -5.33 -22.42
CA ASP A 182 12.20 -6.50 -21.77
C ASP A 182 11.17 -7.53 -21.29
N ASN A 183 9.87 -7.18 -21.31
CA ASN A 183 8.80 -7.97 -20.69
C ASN A 183 9.11 -8.33 -19.22
N SER A 184 9.62 -7.35 -18.47
CA SER A 184 10.06 -7.53 -17.09
C SER A 184 9.65 -6.37 -16.19
N VAL A 185 9.78 -6.57 -14.88
CA VAL A 185 9.73 -5.52 -13.86
C VAL A 185 11.08 -5.46 -13.16
N SER A 186 11.77 -4.33 -13.25
CA SER A 186 12.96 -4.05 -12.44
C SER A 186 12.55 -3.80 -11.00
N VAL A 187 13.21 -4.48 -10.06
CA VAL A 187 13.02 -4.30 -8.63
C VAL A 187 14.30 -3.68 -8.07
N ILE A 188 14.23 -2.42 -7.65
CA ILE A 188 15.40 -1.63 -7.25
C ILE A 188 15.32 -1.35 -5.76
N ASP A 189 16.40 -1.68 -5.03
CA ASP A 189 16.60 -1.26 -3.64
C ASP A 189 17.17 0.16 -3.63
N LEU A 190 16.30 1.13 -3.36
CA LEU A 190 16.61 2.56 -3.34
C LEU A 190 17.55 2.95 -2.19
N LEU A 191 17.63 2.14 -1.13
CA LEU A 191 18.59 2.40 -0.06
C LEU A 191 19.99 1.93 -0.48
N ASN A 192 20.10 0.69 -0.93
CA ASN A 192 21.39 0.08 -1.26
C ASN A 192 21.88 0.49 -2.66
N GLN A 193 21.04 1.19 -3.42
CA GLN A 193 21.30 1.68 -4.77
C GLN A 193 21.64 0.57 -5.77
N GLU A 194 20.91 -0.54 -5.70
CA GLU A 194 21.15 -1.70 -6.54
C GLU A 194 19.85 -2.29 -7.07
N GLU A 195 19.90 -2.84 -8.28
CA GLU A 195 18.82 -3.67 -8.80
C GLU A 195 18.86 -5.04 -8.12
N VAL A 196 17.81 -5.35 -7.35
CA VAL A 196 17.67 -6.61 -6.63
C VAL A 196 17.45 -7.76 -7.61
N THR A 197 16.56 -7.56 -8.58
CA THR A 197 16.22 -8.54 -9.61
C THR A 197 15.37 -7.92 -10.73
N ARG A 198 15.25 -8.64 -11.85
CA ARG A 198 14.22 -8.41 -12.88
C ARG A 198 13.24 -9.57 -12.89
N VAL A 199 11.98 -9.28 -12.59
CA VAL A 199 10.91 -10.28 -12.60
C VAL A 199 10.32 -10.35 -14.00
N ALA A 200 10.45 -11.50 -14.68
CA ALA A 200 9.79 -11.70 -15.97
C ALA A 200 8.26 -11.73 -15.81
N VAL A 201 7.56 -11.05 -16.71
CA VAL A 201 6.09 -10.93 -16.71
C VAL A 201 5.53 -11.13 -18.13
N CYS A 202 4.22 -10.97 -18.28
CA CYS A 202 3.55 -10.99 -19.58
C CYS A 202 4.04 -9.88 -20.53
N ALA A 203 3.72 -10.02 -21.82
CA ALA A 203 4.28 -9.17 -22.86
C ALA A 203 3.81 -7.71 -22.79
N GLY A 204 4.75 -6.79 -22.97
CA GLY A 204 4.54 -5.35 -23.03
C GLY A 204 3.98 -4.74 -21.75
N PRO A 205 4.69 -4.81 -20.60
CA PRO A 205 4.25 -4.15 -19.38
C PRO A 205 4.25 -2.61 -19.55
N LEU A 206 3.18 -1.92 -19.11
CA LEU A 206 2.95 -0.48 -19.38
C LEU A 206 2.68 0.38 -18.15
N GLY A 207 2.39 -0.22 -17.01
CA GLY A 207 2.15 0.51 -15.77
C GLY A 207 1.94 -0.46 -14.62
N GLY A 208 2.17 0.00 -13.40
CA GLY A 208 1.89 -0.83 -12.23
C GLY A 208 1.66 -0.04 -10.96
N SER A 209 1.09 -0.72 -9.97
CA SER A 209 0.74 -0.15 -8.68
C SER A 209 0.85 -1.20 -7.58
N LEU A 210 1.38 -0.79 -6.43
CA LEU A 210 1.38 -1.56 -5.20
C LEU A 210 0.01 -1.50 -4.52
N THR A 211 -0.38 -2.62 -3.91
CA THR A 211 -1.53 -2.64 -3.01
C THR A 211 -1.30 -1.76 -1.78
N GLY A 212 -2.39 -1.41 -1.08
CA GLY A 212 -2.39 -0.63 0.18
C GLY A 212 -1.39 -1.12 1.24
N ASP A 213 -1.16 -2.44 1.25
CA ASP A 213 -0.31 -3.19 2.18
C ASP A 213 1.10 -3.52 1.62
N ASP A 214 1.44 -3.05 0.40
CA ASP A 214 2.68 -3.32 -0.33
C ASP A 214 2.99 -4.82 -0.56
N VAL A 215 2.05 -5.73 -0.30
CA VAL A 215 2.29 -7.18 -0.45
C VAL A 215 2.29 -7.61 -1.91
N THR A 216 1.56 -6.88 -2.75
CA THR A 216 1.38 -7.21 -4.16
C THR A 216 1.64 -6.02 -5.04
N TYR A 217 2.51 -6.18 -6.04
CA TYR A 217 2.65 -5.26 -7.15
C TYR A 217 1.85 -5.77 -8.34
N ILE A 218 0.93 -4.97 -8.83
CA ILE A 218 0.05 -5.29 -9.96
C ILE A 218 0.61 -4.58 -11.19
N VAL A 219 0.81 -5.30 -12.29
CA VAL A 219 1.35 -4.75 -13.54
C VAL A 219 0.42 -5.05 -14.70
N THR A 220 0.14 -4.04 -15.52
CA THR A 220 -0.62 -4.17 -16.77
C THR A 220 0.33 -4.60 -17.89
N CYS A 221 -0.11 -5.55 -18.72
CA CYS A 221 0.62 -6.05 -19.89
C CYS A 221 -0.19 -5.77 -21.14
N GLY A 222 0.05 -4.61 -21.75
CA GLY A 222 -0.77 -4.07 -22.83
C GLY A 222 -0.65 -4.85 -24.14
N ASP A 223 0.49 -5.46 -24.42
CA ASP A 223 0.68 -6.24 -25.65
C ASP A 223 0.17 -7.70 -25.50
N ALA A 224 -0.23 -8.10 -24.29
CA ALA A 224 -0.77 -9.42 -23.98
C ALA A 224 -2.25 -9.41 -23.53
N ASP A 225 -2.89 -8.24 -23.43
CA ASP A 225 -4.22 -8.05 -22.86
C ASP A 225 -4.39 -8.71 -21.48
N LYS A 226 -3.40 -8.51 -20.60
CA LYS A 226 -3.31 -9.17 -19.30
C LYS A 226 -2.92 -8.22 -18.17
N VAL A 227 -3.13 -8.69 -16.94
CA VAL A 227 -2.61 -8.11 -15.71
C VAL A 227 -1.88 -9.19 -14.92
N ALA A 228 -0.64 -8.94 -14.49
CA ALA A 228 0.14 -9.84 -13.64
C ALA A 228 0.26 -9.32 -12.21
N PHE A 229 0.38 -10.25 -11.26
CA PHE A 229 0.47 -9.96 -9.82
C PHE A 229 1.79 -10.50 -9.29
N ILE A 230 2.67 -9.64 -8.81
CA ILE A 230 3.97 -9.98 -8.24
C ILE A 230 3.87 -9.91 -6.71
N ASN A 231 4.26 -10.98 -6.01
CA ASN A 231 4.45 -10.90 -4.57
C ASN A 231 5.76 -10.18 -4.26
N THR A 232 5.70 -9.10 -3.47
CA THR A 232 6.85 -8.22 -3.21
C THR A 232 7.89 -8.84 -2.28
N ALA A 233 7.53 -9.87 -1.50
CA ALA A 233 8.46 -10.56 -0.62
C ALA A 233 9.23 -11.68 -1.32
N SER A 234 8.58 -12.46 -2.19
CA SER A 234 9.23 -13.52 -2.96
C SER A 234 9.78 -13.06 -4.31
N LEU A 235 9.34 -11.89 -4.79
CA LEU A 235 9.68 -11.34 -6.11
C LEU A 235 9.33 -12.30 -7.26
N THR A 236 8.15 -12.93 -7.14
CA THR A 236 7.64 -13.88 -8.13
C THR A 236 6.23 -13.53 -8.55
N VAL A 237 5.90 -13.77 -9.82
CA VAL A 237 4.52 -13.72 -10.33
C VAL A 237 3.68 -14.79 -9.63
N THR A 238 2.56 -14.39 -9.07
CA THR A 238 1.60 -15.25 -8.33
C THR A 238 0.29 -15.46 -9.07
N ALA A 239 -0.02 -14.61 -10.06
CA ALA A 239 -1.19 -14.75 -10.92
C ALA A 239 -1.04 -13.90 -12.19
N GLU A 240 -1.75 -14.32 -13.23
CA GLU A 240 -2.05 -13.52 -14.41
C GLU A 240 -3.55 -13.60 -14.71
N ILE A 241 -4.17 -12.47 -15.04
CA ILE A 241 -5.58 -12.37 -15.43
C ILE A 241 -5.62 -11.83 -16.85
N GLY A 242 -6.24 -12.58 -17.77
CA GLY A 242 -6.61 -12.07 -19.10
C GLY A 242 -8.11 -12.16 -19.38
N GLU A 243 -8.82 -13.07 -18.72
CA GLU A 243 -10.27 -13.21 -18.90
C GLU A 243 -11.00 -11.95 -18.37
N GLY A 244 -11.77 -11.31 -19.25
CA GLY A 244 -12.57 -10.13 -18.93
C GLY A 244 -11.81 -8.81 -18.91
N ILE A 245 -10.47 -8.82 -19.01
CA ILE A 245 -9.66 -7.62 -19.19
C ILE A 245 -9.93 -7.05 -20.59
N GLY A 246 -10.10 -5.73 -20.68
CA GLY A 246 -10.28 -5.06 -21.96
C GLY A 246 -8.98 -4.93 -22.75
N PRO A 247 -9.05 -4.43 -23.99
CA PRO A 247 -7.90 -4.39 -24.87
C PRO A 247 -6.86 -3.35 -24.43
N ARG A 248 -5.59 -3.74 -24.48
CA ARG A 248 -4.41 -2.94 -24.17
C ARG A 248 -4.50 -2.26 -22.79
N PRO A 249 -4.53 -3.03 -21.69
CA PRO A 249 -4.47 -2.47 -20.34
C PRO A 249 -3.20 -1.63 -20.18
N PHE A 250 -3.33 -0.39 -19.69
CA PHE A 250 -2.22 0.58 -19.68
C PHE A 250 -1.79 0.97 -18.27
N SER A 251 -2.67 1.52 -17.45
CA SER A 251 -2.40 1.89 -16.06
C SER A 251 -3.29 1.08 -15.11
N VAL A 252 -2.86 0.98 -13.84
CA VAL A 252 -3.63 0.32 -12.78
C VAL A 252 -3.51 1.11 -11.48
N VAL A 253 -4.59 1.17 -10.71
CA VAL A 253 -4.63 1.73 -9.35
C VAL A 253 -5.50 0.86 -8.45
N THR A 254 -5.18 0.80 -7.16
CA THR A 254 -5.99 0.06 -6.18
C THR A 254 -6.96 0.95 -5.42
N SER A 255 -8.11 0.43 -5.02
CA SER A 255 -9.02 1.12 -4.11
C SER A 255 -8.37 1.33 -2.73
N PRO A 256 -8.73 2.39 -1.99
CA PRO A 256 -8.15 2.68 -0.67
C PRO A 256 -8.44 1.58 0.36
N ASP A 257 -9.60 0.92 0.25
CA ASP A 257 -10.00 -0.22 1.08
C ASP A 257 -9.28 -1.53 0.70
N GLY A 258 -8.43 -1.51 -0.33
CA GLY A 258 -7.64 -2.66 -0.77
C GLY A 258 -8.44 -3.81 -1.37
N ARG A 259 -9.72 -3.57 -1.75
CA ARG A 259 -10.60 -4.61 -2.29
C ARG A 259 -10.53 -4.76 -3.81
N PHE A 260 -10.27 -3.66 -4.52
CA PHE A 260 -10.36 -3.62 -5.97
C PHE A 260 -9.10 -3.05 -6.61
N ALA A 261 -8.82 -3.48 -7.84
CA ALA A 261 -7.93 -2.79 -8.75
C ALA A 261 -8.71 -2.31 -9.99
N PHE A 262 -8.36 -1.12 -10.48
CA PHE A 262 -8.99 -0.48 -11.62
C PHE A 262 -7.97 -0.35 -12.74
N VAL A 263 -8.28 -0.89 -13.91
CA VAL A 263 -7.36 -0.99 -15.05
C VAL A 263 -8.00 -0.32 -16.26
N ASN A 264 -7.36 0.69 -16.83
CA ASN A 264 -7.84 1.32 -18.06
C ASN A 264 -7.42 0.55 -19.30
N ASN A 265 -8.37 0.38 -20.22
CA ASN A 265 -8.19 -0.36 -21.46
C ASN A 265 -7.95 0.64 -22.60
N SER A 266 -6.68 0.98 -22.84
CA SER A 266 -6.28 2.11 -23.69
C SER A 266 -6.59 1.94 -25.17
N ALA A 267 -6.79 0.72 -25.66
CA ALA A 267 -7.26 0.46 -27.03
C ALA A 267 -8.79 0.32 -27.11
N GLY A 268 -9.51 0.82 -26.11
CA GLY A 268 -10.96 0.78 -26.03
C GLY A 268 -11.55 1.99 -25.31
N THR A 269 -12.70 1.78 -24.66
CA THR A 269 -13.47 2.83 -23.99
C THR A 269 -13.88 2.46 -22.57
N THR A 270 -13.17 1.50 -21.97
CA THR A 270 -13.59 0.88 -20.70
C THR A 270 -12.49 0.86 -19.66
N LEU A 271 -12.92 0.67 -18.42
CA LEU A 271 -12.10 0.42 -17.25
C LEU A 271 -12.50 -0.93 -16.65
N SER A 272 -11.58 -1.89 -16.57
CA SER A 272 -11.80 -3.19 -15.93
C SER A 272 -11.64 -3.08 -14.42
N VAL A 273 -12.61 -3.60 -13.65
CA VAL A 273 -12.59 -3.67 -12.19
C VAL A 273 -12.27 -5.10 -11.77
N ILE A 274 -11.15 -5.28 -11.06
CA ILE A 274 -10.68 -6.56 -10.58
C ILE A 274 -10.93 -6.66 -9.08
N ASP A 275 -11.59 -7.71 -8.62
CA ASP A 275 -11.65 -8.07 -7.21
C ASP A 275 -10.31 -8.71 -6.80
N LEU A 276 -9.62 -8.10 -5.85
CA LEU A 276 -8.26 -8.49 -5.47
C LEU A 276 -8.21 -9.81 -4.67
N ALA A 277 -9.29 -10.16 -3.98
CA ALA A 277 -9.36 -11.40 -3.21
C ALA A 277 -9.54 -12.61 -4.13
N THR A 278 -10.42 -12.49 -5.11
CA THR A 278 -10.77 -13.58 -6.04
C THR A 278 -9.91 -13.57 -7.31
N LYS A 279 -9.21 -12.47 -7.59
CA LYS A 279 -8.41 -12.24 -8.80
C LYS A 279 -9.25 -12.41 -10.07
N LYS A 280 -10.43 -11.79 -10.09
CA LYS A 280 -11.36 -11.83 -11.22
C LYS A 280 -11.82 -10.45 -11.61
N VAL A 281 -12.00 -10.23 -12.91
CA VAL A 281 -12.71 -9.05 -13.40
C VAL A 281 -14.18 -9.21 -13.05
N ILE A 282 -14.71 -8.28 -12.25
CA ILE A 282 -16.11 -8.28 -11.80
C ILE A 282 -16.97 -7.30 -12.58
N GLN A 283 -16.35 -6.34 -13.26
CA GLN A 283 -17.05 -5.30 -14.02
C GLN A 283 -16.14 -4.70 -15.08
N ASN A 284 -16.73 -4.27 -16.19
CA ASN A 284 -16.10 -3.37 -17.16
C ASN A 284 -16.95 -2.10 -17.23
N MET A 285 -16.40 -1.00 -16.73
CA MET A 285 -17.07 0.28 -16.65
C MET A 285 -16.85 1.10 -17.92
N GLN A 286 -17.90 1.75 -18.42
CA GLN A 286 -17.77 2.67 -19.54
C GLN A 286 -17.12 3.98 -19.06
N VAL A 287 -16.10 4.43 -19.79
CA VAL A 287 -15.43 5.73 -19.61
C VAL A 287 -15.33 6.43 -20.97
N GLY A 288 -14.32 7.28 -21.18
CA GLY A 288 -14.01 7.89 -22.47
C GLY A 288 -13.16 6.99 -23.39
N GLU A 289 -12.86 7.50 -24.59
CA GLU A 289 -12.03 6.84 -25.60
C GLU A 289 -10.54 7.00 -25.28
N THR A 290 -9.76 5.92 -25.43
CA THR A 290 -8.32 5.88 -25.10
C THR A 290 -8.06 6.37 -23.67
N PRO A 291 -8.64 5.72 -22.65
CA PRO A 291 -8.31 6.03 -21.26
C PRO A 291 -6.83 5.70 -21.04
N ILE A 292 -6.04 6.65 -20.51
CA ILE A 292 -4.58 6.52 -20.39
C ILE A 292 -4.09 6.60 -18.94
N VAL A 293 -4.60 7.56 -18.15
CA VAL A 293 -4.26 7.73 -16.74
C VAL A 293 -5.47 7.41 -15.86
N VAL A 294 -5.21 6.65 -14.80
CA VAL A 294 -6.14 6.43 -13.69
C VAL A 294 -5.48 6.89 -12.40
N ARG A 295 -6.23 7.61 -11.56
CA ARG A 295 -5.80 8.05 -10.22
C ARG A 295 -6.95 7.87 -9.25
N VAL A 296 -6.65 7.45 -8.03
CA VAL A 296 -7.59 7.53 -6.91
C VAL A 296 -7.13 8.68 -6.04
N PHE A 297 -8.04 9.58 -5.70
CA PHE A 297 -7.81 10.56 -4.65
C PHE A 297 -8.90 10.39 -3.60
N GLU A 298 -8.48 10.18 -2.35
CA GLU A 298 -9.37 9.82 -1.25
C GLU A 298 -10.21 8.59 -1.64
N ASN A 299 -11.51 8.75 -1.89
CA ASN A 299 -12.42 7.67 -2.24
C ASN A 299 -13.12 7.90 -3.60
N THR A 300 -12.42 8.59 -4.51
CA THR A 300 -12.92 8.89 -5.86
C THR A 300 -11.86 8.53 -6.89
N LEU A 301 -12.27 7.79 -7.90
CA LEU A 301 -11.46 7.43 -9.05
C LEU A 301 -11.63 8.47 -10.16
N TYR A 302 -10.52 8.88 -10.74
CA TYR A 302 -10.44 9.81 -11.87
C TYR A 302 -9.77 9.11 -13.04
N VAL A 303 -10.39 9.19 -14.22
CA VAL A 303 -9.91 8.54 -15.45
C VAL A 303 -9.77 9.58 -16.54
N ALA A 304 -8.54 9.89 -16.96
CA ALA A 304 -8.29 10.75 -18.11
C ALA A 304 -8.32 9.93 -19.40
N SER A 305 -9.14 10.36 -20.35
CA SER A 305 -9.34 9.72 -21.65
C SER A 305 -8.92 10.65 -22.78
N GLU A 306 -7.81 10.30 -23.42
CA GLU A 306 -7.17 11.14 -24.43
C GLU A 306 -7.98 11.22 -25.71
N GLY A 307 -8.54 10.11 -26.18
CA GLY A 307 -9.25 10.04 -27.45
C GLY A 307 -10.53 10.86 -27.45
N SER A 308 -11.20 10.93 -26.29
CA SER A 308 -12.44 11.69 -26.13
C SER A 308 -12.26 13.05 -25.46
N ASN A 309 -11.05 13.42 -25.02
CA ASN A 309 -10.78 14.67 -24.29
C ASN A 309 -11.68 14.84 -23.06
N THR A 310 -11.73 13.81 -22.21
CA THR A 310 -12.61 13.79 -21.03
C THR A 310 -11.91 13.26 -19.78
N VAL A 311 -12.38 13.71 -18.61
CA VAL A 311 -12.10 13.08 -17.32
C VAL A 311 -13.39 12.48 -16.76
N SER A 312 -13.40 11.17 -16.50
CA SER A 312 -14.47 10.50 -15.74
C SER A 312 -14.16 10.49 -14.25
N ILE A 313 -15.12 10.94 -13.44
CA ILE A 313 -15.07 11.05 -11.98
C ILE A 313 -16.04 10.03 -11.40
N ILE A 314 -15.53 9.04 -10.69
CA ILE A 314 -16.27 7.85 -10.25
C ILE A 314 -16.12 7.74 -8.72
N PRO A 315 -17.17 8.02 -7.94
CA PRO A 315 -17.18 7.75 -6.52
C PRO A 315 -17.04 6.24 -6.29
N LEU A 316 -16.05 5.83 -5.50
CA LEU A 316 -15.85 4.42 -5.17
C LEU A 316 -16.82 3.93 -4.07
N GLY A 317 -17.60 4.85 -3.49
CA GLY A 317 -18.45 4.61 -2.32
C GLY A 317 -17.60 4.59 -1.04
N GLY A 318 -17.85 5.51 -0.10
CA GLY A 318 -17.13 5.51 1.17
C GLY A 318 -17.52 4.31 2.03
N ARG A 319 -16.75 4.04 3.11
CA ARG A 319 -17.18 3.17 4.23
C ARG A 319 -18.68 3.31 4.41
N ILE A 320 -19.42 2.22 4.25
CA ILE A 320 -20.81 2.18 4.66
C ILE A 320 -20.81 2.30 6.19
N THR A 321 -20.78 3.53 6.72
CA THR A 321 -21.01 3.84 8.14
C THR A 321 -22.49 3.73 8.52
N THR A 322 -23.32 3.14 7.63
CA THR A 322 -24.71 2.79 7.90
C THR A 322 -24.93 1.33 8.28
N LEU A 323 -23.88 0.57 8.63
CA LEU A 323 -24.10 -0.63 9.44
C LEU A 323 -24.39 -0.17 10.88
N GLY A 324 -25.66 0.10 11.18
CA GLY A 324 -26.17 0.21 12.55
C GLY A 324 -26.15 -1.13 13.29
N GLY A 325 -25.09 -1.92 13.09
CA GLY A 325 -24.86 -3.20 13.73
C GLY A 325 -24.06 -3.04 15.04
N PRO A 326 -23.99 -4.09 15.87
CA PRO A 326 -23.27 -4.05 17.13
C PRO A 326 -21.75 -3.93 16.93
N ASN A 327 -21.08 -3.14 17.76
CA ASN A 327 -19.61 -3.07 17.80
C ASN A 327 -19.01 -4.45 18.04
N ASN A 328 -17.88 -4.74 17.39
CA ASN A 328 -17.11 -5.94 17.67
C ASN A 328 -16.44 -5.85 19.04
N GLU A 329 -16.30 -6.95 19.74
CA GLU A 329 -15.47 -7.05 20.93
C GLU A 329 -14.03 -7.37 20.52
N VAL A 330 -13.06 -6.54 20.90
CA VAL A 330 -11.65 -6.75 20.53
C VAL A 330 -10.81 -6.97 21.78
N ILE A 331 -10.02 -8.04 21.78
CA ILE A 331 -9.11 -8.42 22.86
C ILE A 331 -7.68 -8.46 22.32
N VAL A 332 -6.74 -7.78 22.99
CA VAL A 332 -5.31 -7.85 22.67
C VAL A 332 -4.60 -8.69 23.72
N LEU A 333 -4.28 -9.93 23.36
CA LEU A 333 -3.65 -10.91 24.24
C LEU A 333 -2.14 -10.98 23.95
N GLY A 334 -1.34 -10.59 24.94
CA GLY A 334 0.11 -10.52 24.88
C GLY A 334 0.76 -11.88 25.07
N MET A 335 1.50 -12.33 24.06
CA MET A 335 2.20 -13.62 24.01
C MET A 335 3.65 -13.51 24.52
N ILE A 336 4.17 -14.61 25.07
CA ILE A 336 5.55 -14.72 25.57
C ILE A 336 6.44 -15.61 24.69
N HIS A 337 5.96 -15.99 23.50
CA HIS A 337 6.69 -16.79 22.51
C HIS A 337 7.28 -18.09 23.07
N ASP A 338 8.57 -18.35 22.86
CA ASP A 338 9.26 -19.54 23.34
C ASP A 338 9.21 -19.70 24.88
N GLY A 339 8.91 -18.61 25.60
CA GLY A 339 8.62 -18.59 27.03
C GLY A 339 7.54 -19.58 27.49
N PHE A 340 6.53 -19.86 26.65
CA PHE A 340 5.45 -20.80 26.97
C PHE A 340 5.96 -22.24 27.22
N ASN A 341 7.12 -22.61 26.64
CA ASN A 341 7.72 -23.93 26.84
C ASN A 341 8.26 -24.13 28.26
N THR A 342 8.53 -23.04 28.97
CA THR A 342 9.24 -23.06 30.26
C THR A 342 8.46 -22.41 31.40
N SER A 343 7.43 -21.62 31.10
CA SER A 343 6.67 -20.90 32.11
C SER A 343 5.71 -21.81 32.87
N GLU A 344 5.74 -21.73 34.20
CA GLU A 344 4.74 -22.30 35.08
C GLU A 344 3.54 -21.34 35.31
N HIS A 345 3.73 -20.04 35.05
CA HIS A 345 2.75 -18.98 35.30
C HIS A 345 1.87 -18.67 34.09
N TYR A 346 2.39 -18.85 32.88
CA TYR A 346 1.68 -18.64 31.64
C TYR A 346 2.09 -19.72 30.63
N SER A 347 1.70 -20.97 30.92
CA SER A 347 1.99 -22.12 30.06
C SER A 347 1.05 -22.20 28.85
N SER A 348 1.40 -23.03 27.85
CA SER A 348 0.50 -23.35 26.73
C SER A 348 -0.87 -23.90 27.18
N GLY A 349 -0.91 -24.59 28.33
CA GLY A 349 -2.17 -25.06 28.93
C GLY A 349 -3.05 -23.92 29.40
N ILE A 350 -2.47 -22.94 30.11
CA ILE A 350 -3.18 -21.73 30.56
C ILE A 350 -3.66 -20.92 29.36
N LEU A 351 -2.80 -20.71 28.35
CA LEU A 351 -3.18 -20.01 27.13
C LEU A 351 -4.37 -20.69 26.44
N ARG A 352 -4.38 -22.02 26.36
CA ARG A 352 -5.48 -22.78 25.76
C ARG A 352 -6.81 -22.54 26.49
N GLU A 353 -6.79 -22.57 27.81
CA GLU A 353 -8.00 -22.31 28.61
C GLU A 353 -8.48 -20.87 28.48
N VAL A 354 -7.57 -19.90 28.43
CA VAL A 354 -7.91 -18.49 28.20
C VAL A 354 -8.58 -18.30 26.84
N ILE A 355 -8.03 -18.87 25.76
CA ILE A 355 -8.65 -18.77 24.42
C ILE A 355 -10.03 -19.42 24.40
N ARG A 356 -10.21 -20.58 25.05
CA ARG A 356 -11.52 -21.23 25.17
C ARG A 356 -12.54 -20.38 25.91
N ARG A 357 -12.13 -19.65 26.95
CA ARG A 357 -13.02 -18.74 27.70
C ARG A 357 -13.35 -17.48 26.92
N ILE A 358 -12.39 -16.99 26.13
CA ILE A 358 -12.62 -15.87 25.21
C ILE A 358 -13.66 -16.29 24.18
N ASP A 359 -13.59 -17.50 23.63
CA ASP A 359 -14.51 -18.00 22.60
C ASP A 359 -14.57 -17.03 21.40
N PRO A 360 -13.44 -16.78 20.71
CA PRO A 360 -13.38 -15.79 19.62
C PRO A 360 -14.02 -16.32 18.34
N ASP A 361 -14.63 -15.42 17.56
CA ASP A 361 -15.02 -15.70 16.17
C ASP A 361 -13.82 -15.61 15.22
N ILE A 362 -12.85 -14.74 15.55
CA ILE A 362 -11.66 -14.47 14.73
C ILE A 362 -10.42 -14.38 15.62
N ILE A 363 -9.35 -15.06 15.24
CA ILE A 363 -8.01 -14.91 15.82
C ILE A 363 -7.07 -14.28 14.80
N ILE A 364 -6.55 -13.10 15.10
CA ILE A 364 -5.48 -12.45 14.33
C ILE A 364 -4.14 -12.83 14.96
N ALA A 365 -3.37 -13.67 14.27
CA ALA A 365 -2.12 -14.25 14.75
C ALA A 365 -0.90 -13.46 14.27
N GLU A 366 0.16 -13.40 15.09
CA GLU A 366 1.49 -12.90 14.70
C GLU A 366 2.22 -13.89 13.76
N ILE A 367 1.56 -14.24 12.66
CA ILE A 367 2.07 -15.05 11.58
C ILE A 367 1.88 -14.24 10.30
N PRO A 368 2.89 -14.12 9.42
CA PRO A 368 2.70 -13.42 8.15
C PRO A 368 1.62 -14.11 7.31
N PRO A 369 0.71 -13.38 6.64
CA PRO A 369 -0.39 -13.97 5.89
C PRO A 369 0.06 -15.09 4.94
N ASN A 370 1.12 -14.85 4.17
CA ASN A 370 1.69 -15.82 3.23
C ASN A 370 2.34 -17.06 3.87
N ARG A 371 2.58 -17.04 5.18
CA ARG A 371 3.12 -18.19 5.95
C ARG A 371 2.03 -18.94 6.69
N LEU A 372 0.93 -18.27 7.04
CA LEU A 372 -0.21 -18.91 7.68
C LEU A 372 -0.83 -19.97 6.78
N ASP A 373 -1.02 -19.69 5.49
CA ASP A 373 -1.58 -20.65 4.53
C ASP A 373 -0.74 -21.93 4.48
N ALA A 374 0.57 -21.80 4.32
CA ALA A 374 1.49 -22.94 4.30
C ALA A 374 1.50 -23.72 5.62
N ALA A 375 1.34 -23.04 6.76
CA ALA A 375 1.23 -23.68 8.07
C ALA A 375 -0.09 -24.44 8.22
N LEU A 376 -1.21 -23.86 7.76
CA LEU A 376 -2.54 -24.47 7.79
C LEU A 376 -2.62 -25.70 6.90
N ASP A 377 -2.08 -25.62 5.68
CA ASP A 377 -2.07 -26.75 4.76
C ASP A 377 -1.30 -27.93 5.35
N GLY A 378 -0.08 -27.69 5.87
CA GLY A 378 0.70 -28.72 6.54
C GLY A 378 -0.01 -29.31 7.77
N PHE A 379 -0.67 -28.46 8.57
CA PHE A 379 -1.42 -28.91 9.75
C PHE A 379 -2.68 -29.71 9.39
N ARG A 380 -3.39 -29.34 8.32
CA ARG A 380 -4.56 -30.08 7.83
C ARG A 380 -4.17 -31.45 7.29
N GLU A 381 -3.04 -31.54 6.58
CA GLU A 381 -2.54 -32.79 6.01
C GLU A 381 -1.96 -33.75 7.07
N THR A 382 -1.16 -33.22 8.00
CA THR A 382 -0.31 -34.05 8.88
C THR A 382 -0.63 -33.92 10.37
N GLY A 383 -1.44 -32.94 10.75
CA GLY A 383 -1.63 -32.56 12.15
C GLY A 383 -0.42 -31.86 12.79
N GLN A 384 0.58 -31.49 12.00
CA GLN A 384 1.78 -30.81 12.47
C GLN A 384 2.06 -29.56 11.63
N VAL A 385 2.54 -28.51 12.28
CA VAL A 385 2.99 -27.28 11.62
C VAL A 385 4.47 -27.43 11.25
N ASN A 386 4.74 -27.61 9.96
CA ASN A 386 6.11 -27.77 9.44
C ASN A 386 6.70 -26.48 8.85
N GLU A 387 5.88 -25.43 8.69
CA GLU A 387 6.32 -24.13 8.22
C GLU A 387 7.39 -23.57 9.19
N ARG A 388 8.58 -23.25 8.65
CA ARG A 388 9.80 -23.05 9.45
C ARG A 388 9.70 -21.89 10.43
N ARG A 389 8.91 -20.87 10.11
CA ARG A 389 8.77 -19.67 10.91
C ARG A 389 7.66 -19.79 11.95
N THR A 390 6.56 -20.46 11.62
CA THR A 390 5.48 -20.70 12.58
C THR A 390 5.85 -21.80 13.57
N LYS A 391 6.62 -22.81 13.16
CA LYS A 391 6.91 -23.99 14.00
C LYS A 391 7.69 -23.71 15.29
N VAL A 392 8.28 -22.53 15.42
CA VAL A 392 9.09 -22.16 16.60
C VAL A 392 8.26 -21.50 17.70
N PHE A 393 6.98 -21.23 17.44
CA PHE A 393 6.08 -20.53 18.34
C PHE A 393 5.09 -21.53 18.97
N PRO A 394 5.31 -21.95 20.23
CA PRO A 394 4.43 -22.90 20.93
C PRO A 394 2.98 -22.38 21.09
N GLU A 395 2.79 -21.06 21.19
CA GLU A 395 1.47 -20.45 21.25
C GLU A 395 0.60 -20.79 20.02
N TYR A 396 1.21 -21.01 18.86
CA TYR A 396 0.49 -21.43 17.67
C TYR A 396 0.48 -22.95 17.53
N THR A 397 1.67 -23.56 17.56
CA THR A 397 1.84 -24.99 17.27
C THR A 397 1.17 -25.90 18.28
N ASP A 398 1.22 -25.55 19.56
CA ASP A 398 0.67 -26.37 20.64
C ASP A 398 -0.71 -25.91 21.10
N VAL A 399 -1.14 -24.69 20.73
CA VAL A 399 -2.40 -24.10 21.21
C VAL A 399 -3.34 -23.73 20.09
N VAL A 400 -3.09 -22.65 19.35
CA VAL A 400 -4.07 -22.10 18.40
C VAL A 400 -4.40 -23.11 17.28
N PHE A 401 -3.40 -23.74 16.64
CA PHE A 401 -3.67 -24.71 15.56
C PHE A 401 -4.46 -25.93 16.04
N PRO A 402 -4.11 -26.57 17.17
CA PRO A 402 -4.96 -27.60 17.77
C PRO A 402 -6.40 -27.16 18.04
N LEU A 403 -6.60 -25.94 18.55
CA LEU A 403 -7.95 -25.41 18.84
C LEU A 403 -8.83 -25.23 17.60
N ILE A 404 -8.26 -25.11 16.39
CA ILE A 404 -9.03 -25.08 15.12
C ILE A 404 -9.89 -26.36 14.96
N ARG A 405 -9.51 -27.47 15.59
CA ARG A 405 -10.28 -28.73 15.53
C ARG A 405 -11.39 -28.81 16.58
N GLU A 406 -11.40 -27.90 17.54
CA GLU A 406 -12.25 -27.94 18.73
C GLU A 406 -13.21 -26.75 18.82
N MET A 407 -12.86 -25.63 18.19
CA MET A 407 -13.58 -24.36 18.23
C MET A 407 -13.81 -23.84 16.81
N ASP A 408 -14.88 -23.07 16.62
CA ASP A 408 -15.26 -22.49 15.32
C ASP A 408 -14.80 -21.03 15.23
N PHE A 409 -13.56 -20.82 14.76
CA PHE A 409 -13.01 -19.48 14.54
C PHE A 409 -12.23 -19.39 13.22
N GLU A 410 -12.23 -18.20 12.62
CA GLU A 410 -11.34 -17.86 11.51
C GLU A 410 -9.96 -17.44 12.07
N ILE A 411 -8.87 -18.04 11.57
CA ILE A 411 -7.50 -17.58 11.88
C ILE A 411 -6.95 -16.76 10.72
N ILE A 412 -6.41 -15.58 11.02
CA ILE A 412 -5.87 -14.65 10.02
C ILE A 412 -4.46 -14.21 10.43
N GLY A 413 -3.54 -14.14 9.47
CA GLY A 413 -2.18 -13.67 9.71
C GLY A 413 -2.13 -12.14 9.80
N GLY A 414 -1.57 -11.60 10.88
CA GLY A 414 -1.41 -10.17 11.13
C GLY A 414 0.05 -9.69 11.11
N ALA A 415 1.04 -10.56 10.91
CA ALA A 415 2.44 -10.14 11.03
C ALA A 415 3.04 -9.59 9.72
N ALA A 416 3.38 -8.30 9.69
CA ALA A 416 4.10 -7.68 8.58
C ALA A 416 5.61 -8.03 8.53
N TRP A 417 6.19 -8.46 9.67
CA TRP A 417 7.64 -8.70 9.79
C TRP A 417 8.14 -9.70 8.76
N ASN A 418 9.18 -9.37 8.00
CA ASN A 418 9.77 -10.27 7.00
C ASN A 418 11.31 -10.24 7.01
N SER A 419 11.93 -11.15 6.25
CA SER A 419 13.39 -11.31 6.22
C SER A 419 14.12 -10.08 5.69
N TYR A 420 13.49 -9.35 4.77
CA TYR A 420 14.02 -8.11 4.24
C TYR A 420 14.05 -7.02 5.32
N MET A 421 12.95 -6.80 6.05
CA MET A 421 12.88 -5.88 7.19
C MET A 421 13.92 -6.21 8.27
N ASN A 422 14.07 -7.50 8.60
CA ASN A 422 15.07 -7.95 9.57
C ASN A 422 16.51 -7.69 9.10
N SER A 423 16.80 -7.96 7.83
CA SER A 423 18.13 -7.76 7.25
C SER A 423 18.48 -6.28 7.19
N TYR A 424 17.51 -5.44 6.77
CA TYR A 424 17.63 -3.99 6.77
C TYR A 424 17.93 -3.47 8.18
N ARG A 425 17.06 -3.79 9.15
CA ARG A 425 17.21 -3.37 10.55
C ARG A 425 18.57 -3.76 11.12
N SER A 426 19.00 -4.99 10.85
CA SER A 426 20.27 -5.51 11.37
C SER A 426 21.48 -4.75 10.80
N ARG A 427 21.47 -4.44 9.49
CA ARG A 427 22.52 -3.60 8.87
C ARG A 427 22.51 -2.18 9.42
N ALA A 428 21.34 -1.58 9.53
CA ALA A 428 21.18 -0.21 10.04
C ALA A 428 21.64 -0.11 11.51
N LEU A 429 21.21 -1.03 12.39
CA LEU A 429 21.69 -1.08 13.77
C LEU A 429 23.20 -1.28 13.86
N GLY A 430 23.79 -2.10 12.97
CA GLY A 430 25.23 -2.26 12.89
C GLY A 430 25.95 -0.94 12.63
N ARG A 431 25.49 -0.19 11.61
CA ARG A 431 26.05 1.13 11.28
C ARG A 431 25.91 2.12 12.43
N ILE A 432 24.73 2.20 13.06
CA ILE A 432 24.47 3.12 14.18
C ILE A 432 25.36 2.79 15.38
N LYS A 433 25.48 1.51 15.72
CA LYS A 433 26.30 1.04 16.83
C LYS A 433 27.79 1.37 16.64
N ASP A 434 28.27 1.27 15.42
CA ASP A 434 29.69 1.46 15.09
C ASP A 434 30.04 2.94 14.79
N ASP A 435 29.04 3.84 14.74
CA ASP A 435 29.23 5.27 14.49
C ASP A 435 29.57 6.04 15.80
N PRO A 436 30.80 6.57 15.95
CA PRO A 436 31.19 7.32 17.13
C PRO A 436 30.36 8.59 17.36
N ALA A 437 29.81 9.21 16.30
CA ALA A 437 28.97 10.39 16.41
C ALA A 437 27.63 10.09 17.08
N ARG A 438 27.19 8.83 17.05
CA ARG A 438 25.90 8.38 17.60
C ARG A 438 26.04 7.61 18.92
N ALA A 439 27.23 7.56 19.50
CA ALA A 439 27.51 6.81 20.72
C ALA A 439 26.60 7.22 21.90
N ALA A 440 26.25 8.50 22.02
CA ALA A 440 25.36 8.98 23.08
C ALA A 440 23.92 8.48 22.92
N GLU A 441 23.40 8.46 21.70
CA GLU A 441 22.06 7.94 21.38
C GLU A 441 22.00 6.44 21.61
N TRP A 442 23.05 5.72 21.20
CA TRP A 442 23.20 4.28 21.46
C TRP A 442 23.22 3.97 22.96
N GLN A 443 23.96 4.76 23.75
CA GLN A 443 23.99 4.62 25.21
C GLN A 443 22.61 4.88 25.83
N ALA A 444 21.89 5.91 25.38
CA ALA A 444 20.54 6.21 25.85
C ALA A 444 19.56 5.06 25.58
N HIS A 445 19.66 4.42 24.40
CA HIS A 445 18.89 3.22 24.10
C HIS A 445 19.22 2.05 25.04
N GLN A 446 20.51 1.78 25.28
CA GLN A 446 20.92 0.72 26.21
C GLN A 446 20.46 0.98 27.64
N ASP A 447 20.54 2.23 28.09
CA ASP A 447 20.08 2.64 29.41
C ASP A 447 18.57 2.44 29.58
N ALA A 448 17.78 2.83 28.57
CA ALA A 448 16.34 2.59 28.59
C ALA A 448 15.98 1.10 28.58
N LYS A 449 16.70 0.27 27.83
CA LYS A 449 16.52 -1.20 27.87
C LYS A 449 16.89 -1.80 29.22
N ARG A 450 17.91 -1.27 29.90
CA ARG A 450 18.25 -1.66 31.28
C ARG A 450 17.11 -1.30 32.24
N VAL A 451 16.65 -0.05 32.23
CA VAL A 451 15.54 0.41 33.09
C VAL A 451 14.27 -0.41 32.84
N GLN A 452 13.95 -0.68 31.57
CA GLN A 452 12.82 -1.54 31.17
C GLN A 452 12.92 -2.93 31.79
N ARG A 453 14.06 -3.62 31.61
CA ARG A 453 14.28 -4.96 32.14
C ARG A 453 14.19 -4.98 33.67
N ASP A 454 14.79 -4.00 34.33
CA ASP A 454 14.81 -3.92 35.79
C ASP A 454 13.38 -3.66 36.34
N ALA A 455 12.56 -2.89 35.63
CA ALA A 455 11.15 -2.66 35.98
C ALA A 455 10.25 -3.89 35.77
N ILE A 456 10.52 -4.70 34.73
CA ILE A 456 9.84 -6.00 34.54
C ILE A 456 10.19 -6.93 35.71
N GLY A 457 11.45 -6.93 36.15
CA GLY A 457 11.85 -7.54 37.42
C GLY A 457 11.64 -9.05 37.50
N GLY A 458 11.77 -9.76 36.38
CA GLY A 458 11.58 -11.22 36.30
C GLY A 458 10.15 -11.68 36.06
N ARG A 459 9.16 -10.78 36.04
CA ARG A 459 7.74 -11.08 35.77
C ARG A 459 7.41 -11.17 34.27
N TRP A 460 8.36 -11.64 33.46
CA TRP A 460 8.23 -11.66 32.00
C TRP A 460 7.20 -12.69 31.50
N ASP A 461 6.77 -13.60 32.37
CA ASP A 461 5.76 -14.64 32.13
C ASP A 461 4.57 -14.58 33.10
N ASP A 462 4.42 -13.49 33.87
CA ASP A 462 3.26 -13.26 34.72
C ASP A 462 2.12 -12.70 33.85
N PRO A 463 1.06 -13.47 33.56
CA PRO A 463 0.01 -13.04 32.65
C PRO A 463 -0.79 -11.86 33.20
N ILE A 464 -0.92 -11.73 34.53
CA ILE A 464 -1.63 -10.60 35.13
C ILE A 464 -0.82 -9.32 34.95
N PHE A 465 0.50 -9.40 35.16
CA PHE A 465 1.38 -8.26 34.97
C PHE A 465 1.48 -7.85 33.48
N ILE A 466 1.70 -8.80 32.58
CA ILE A 466 1.83 -8.56 31.13
C ILE A 466 0.62 -7.82 30.56
N HIS A 467 -0.57 -8.12 31.07
CA HIS A 467 -1.80 -7.49 30.60
C HIS A 467 -2.16 -6.17 31.32
N SER A 468 -1.36 -5.73 32.28
CA SER A 468 -1.58 -4.46 33.01
C SER A 468 -1.14 -3.20 32.24
N ASP A 469 -1.74 -2.05 32.57
CA ASP A 469 -1.29 -0.72 32.11
C ASP A 469 0.17 -0.42 32.51
N GLY A 470 0.62 -0.96 33.65
CA GLY A 470 1.98 -0.78 34.13
C GLY A 470 3.01 -1.43 33.22
N TYR A 471 2.72 -2.63 32.69
CA TYR A 471 3.57 -3.28 31.70
C TYR A 471 3.61 -2.49 30.39
N ASP A 472 2.46 -2.00 29.92
CA ASP A 472 2.37 -1.20 28.70
C ASP A 472 3.18 0.10 28.80
N ALA A 473 3.12 0.78 29.94
CA ALA A 473 3.93 1.97 30.21
C ALA A 473 5.44 1.67 30.22
N ILE A 474 5.85 0.54 30.82
CA ILE A 474 7.25 0.08 30.83
C ILE A 474 7.73 -0.26 29.41
N GLN A 475 6.88 -0.90 28.60
CA GLN A 475 7.21 -1.21 27.22
C GLN A 475 7.39 0.06 26.39
N LYS A 476 6.41 0.96 26.42
CA LYS A 476 6.48 2.25 25.73
C LYS A 476 7.74 3.03 26.08
N ALA A 477 8.01 3.23 27.38
CA ALA A 477 9.18 3.97 27.85
C ALA A 477 10.51 3.30 27.42
N GLY A 478 10.57 1.97 27.41
CA GLY A 478 11.76 1.22 26.98
C GLY A 478 12.01 1.22 25.47
N TYR A 479 11.00 1.55 24.66
CA TYR A 479 11.15 1.75 23.21
C TYR A 479 11.28 3.22 22.81
N THR A 480 10.90 4.19 23.65
CA THR A 480 10.97 5.63 23.31
C THR A 480 12.34 6.05 22.74
N PRO A 481 13.51 5.79 23.38
CA PRO A 481 14.79 6.22 22.79
C PRO A 481 15.14 5.46 21.51
N TYR A 482 14.77 4.18 21.42
CA TYR A 482 14.96 3.40 20.19
C TYR A 482 14.21 4.03 19.02
N ASN A 483 12.97 4.44 19.27
CA ASN A 483 12.12 5.03 18.25
C ASN A 483 12.61 6.43 17.87
N SER A 484 12.79 7.31 18.85
CA SER A 484 13.14 8.70 18.62
C SER A 484 14.48 8.90 17.93
N TYR A 485 15.45 8.01 18.18
CA TYR A 485 16.77 8.13 17.56
C TYR A 485 16.92 7.30 16.30
N PHE A 486 16.31 6.12 16.22
CA PHE A 486 16.70 5.14 15.19
C PHE A 486 15.57 4.76 14.25
N ASN A 487 14.30 5.03 14.55
CA ASN A 487 13.19 4.47 13.76
C ASN A 487 13.30 4.79 12.26
N ASP A 488 13.67 6.03 11.92
CA ASP A 488 13.83 6.48 10.54
C ASP A 488 15.01 5.78 9.85
N ASP A 489 16.16 5.64 10.53
CA ASP A 489 17.33 4.92 10.00
C ASP A 489 17.10 3.41 9.83
N LEU A 490 16.18 2.85 10.63
CA LEU A 490 15.83 1.44 10.63
C LEU A 490 14.77 1.11 9.57
N GLY A 491 14.23 2.14 8.90
CA GLY A 491 13.25 2.00 7.83
C GLY A 491 12.11 1.07 8.24
N PRO A 492 11.73 0.09 7.41
CA PRO A 492 10.58 -0.75 7.71
C PRO A 492 10.77 -1.60 8.99
N GLY A 493 12.02 -1.88 9.39
CA GLY A 493 12.33 -2.65 10.58
C GLY A 493 12.42 -1.85 11.88
N GLY A 494 12.19 -0.53 11.83
CA GLY A 494 12.01 0.32 13.02
C GLY A 494 10.80 -0.12 13.84
N TRP A 495 10.83 0.10 15.16
CA TRP A 495 9.79 -0.43 16.05
C TRP A 495 8.41 0.21 15.84
N ASP A 496 8.33 1.51 15.55
CA ASP A 496 7.04 2.13 15.19
C ASP A 496 6.59 1.69 13.80
N ASN A 497 7.54 1.56 12.86
CA ASN A 497 7.24 1.18 11.47
C ASN A 497 6.72 -0.25 11.37
N ILE A 498 7.32 -1.20 12.11
CA ILE A 498 6.83 -2.58 12.14
C ILE A 498 5.46 -2.66 12.82
N ASN A 499 5.24 -1.94 13.92
CA ASN A 499 3.94 -1.94 14.59
C ASN A 499 2.85 -1.32 13.70
N ALA A 500 3.17 -0.27 12.95
CA ALA A 500 2.28 0.27 11.93
C ALA A 500 1.97 -0.77 10.84
N GLY A 501 2.97 -1.53 10.38
CA GLY A 501 2.75 -2.62 9.42
C GLY A 501 1.87 -3.74 9.98
N HIS A 502 2.09 -4.16 11.23
CA HIS A 502 1.24 -5.13 11.92
C HIS A 502 -0.19 -4.62 12.04
N TYR A 503 -0.34 -3.38 12.49
CA TYR A 503 -1.64 -2.78 12.68
C TYR A 503 -2.40 -2.59 11.37
N ALA A 504 -1.74 -2.27 10.26
CA ALA A 504 -2.40 -2.19 8.95
C ALA A 504 -3.06 -3.53 8.55
N LEU A 505 -2.43 -4.67 8.88
CA LEU A 505 -3.03 -5.99 8.66
C LEU A 505 -4.18 -6.28 9.63
N ILE A 506 -4.04 -5.89 10.91
CA ILE A 506 -5.11 -5.99 11.91
C ILE A 506 -6.32 -5.14 11.49
N GLU A 507 -6.08 -3.89 11.10
CA GLU A 507 -7.07 -2.92 10.66
C GLU A 507 -7.84 -3.41 9.43
N LYS A 508 -7.15 -4.04 8.47
CA LYS A 508 -7.81 -4.67 7.31
C LYS A 508 -8.82 -5.74 7.72
N VAL A 509 -8.53 -6.51 8.76
CA VAL A 509 -9.49 -7.50 9.31
C VAL A 509 -10.64 -6.81 10.02
N LEU A 510 -10.36 -5.80 10.86
CA LEU A 510 -11.40 -5.06 11.57
C LEU A 510 -12.33 -4.33 10.60
N ASP A 511 -11.79 -3.74 9.53
CA ASP A 511 -12.54 -3.05 8.48
C ASP A 511 -13.38 -4.03 7.64
N LYS A 512 -12.91 -5.26 7.43
CA LYS A 512 -13.71 -6.33 6.79
C LYS A 512 -14.94 -6.71 7.65
N HIS A 513 -14.85 -6.59 8.97
CA HIS A 513 -15.84 -7.09 9.92
C HIS A 513 -16.56 -5.99 10.71
N MET A 514 -16.55 -4.74 10.25
CA MET A 514 -17.15 -3.62 10.98
C MET A 514 -18.61 -3.89 11.38
N PHE A 515 -18.93 -3.60 12.63
CA PHE A 515 -20.30 -3.67 13.16
C PHE A 515 -21.00 -5.04 13.01
N GLU A 516 -20.23 -6.14 13.01
CA GLU A 516 -20.77 -7.50 12.91
C GLU A 516 -21.07 -8.13 14.29
N GLY A 517 -20.69 -7.48 15.39
CA GLY A 517 -20.84 -8.01 16.74
C GLY A 517 -19.94 -9.19 17.06
N LYS A 518 -18.83 -9.33 16.33
CA LYS A 518 -17.89 -10.43 16.49
C LYS A 518 -16.95 -10.22 17.68
N ARG A 519 -16.46 -11.33 18.24
CA ARG A 519 -15.35 -11.33 19.18
C ARG A 519 -14.04 -11.65 18.46
N ILE A 520 -13.15 -10.65 18.41
CA ILE A 520 -11.90 -10.69 17.67
C ILE A 520 -10.73 -10.68 18.66
N LEU A 521 -9.92 -11.73 18.62
CA LEU A 521 -8.75 -11.91 19.47
C LEU A 521 -7.47 -11.63 18.67
N ILE A 522 -6.70 -10.63 19.10
CA ILE A 522 -5.38 -10.29 18.55
C ILE A 522 -4.31 -10.95 19.42
N THR A 523 -3.48 -11.80 18.82
CA THR A 523 -2.44 -12.57 19.51
C THR A 523 -1.07 -12.18 18.98
N PHE A 524 -0.34 -11.39 19.77
CA PHE A 524 0.98 -10.85 19.43
C PHE A 524 1.89 -10.84 20.65
N GLY A 525 3.20 -10.82 20.42
CA GLY A 525 4.20 -10.63 21.46
C GLY A 525 3.83 -9.46 22.37
N ALA A 526 3.90 -9.69 23.69
CA ALA A 526 3.38 -8.79 24.70
C ALA A 526 3.87 -7.33 24.56
N SER A 527 5.09 -7.13 24.06
CA SER A 527 5.64 -5.79 23.83
C SER A 527 4.87 -4.94 22.82
N HIS A 528 4.12 -5.53 21.89
CA HIS A 528 3.34 -4.82 20.87
C HIS A 528 2.03 -4.22 21.42
N LYS A 529 1.52 -4.76 22.54
CA LYS A 529 0.19 -4.48 23.07
C LYS A 529 -0.09 -2.98 23.24
N TYR A 530 0.82 -2.25 23.88
CA TYR A 530 0.62 -0.82 24.14
C TYR A 530 0.38 -0.02 22.84
N TRP A 531 1.08 -0.38 21.77
CA TRP A 531 1.01 0.32 20.48
C TRP A 531 -0.34 0.05 19.81
N PHE A 532 -0.77 -1.22 19.77
CA PHE A 532 -2.07 -1.56 19.20
C PHE A 532 -3.22 -0.95 19.99
N LEU A 533 -3.16 -0.95 21.33
CA LEU A 533 -4.20 -0.33 22.16
C LEU A 533 -4.32 1.18 21.91
N GLU A 534 -3.24 1.89 21.58
CA GLU A 534 -3.32 3.30 21.20
C GLU A 534 -4.14 3.49 19.92
N LYS A 535 -3.92 2.64 18.90
CA LYS A 535 -4.65 2.73 17.63
C LYS A 535 -6.07 2.19 17.68
N LEU A 536 -6.31 1.10 18.40
CA LEU A 536 -7.64 0.53 18.55
C LEU A 536 -8.58 1.50 19.29
N ARG A 537 -8.08 2.30 20.23
CA ARG A 537 -8.89 3.32 20.93
C ARG A 537 -9.37 4.46 20.02
N GLU A 538 -8.77 4.63 18.85
CA GLU A 538 -9.19 5.63 17.84
C GLU A 538 -10.43 5.16 17.06
N ARG A 539 -10.83 3.88 17.17
CA ARG A 539 -11.94 3.27 16.43
C ARG A 539 -13.29 3.39 17.16
N ASP A 540 -14.35 3.59 16.40
CA ASP A 540 -15.73 3.71 16.89
C ASP A 540 -16.59 2.44 16.69
N ASP A 541 -16.10 1.48 15.91
CA ASP A 541 -16.78 0.24 15.53
C ASP A 541 -16.46 -0.97 16.42
N ILE A 542 -15.68 -0.75 17.49
CA ILE A 542 -15.23 -1.81 18.41
C ILE A 542 -15.49 -1.43 19.88
N ARG A 543 -15.44 -2.45 20.75
CA ARG A 543 -15.37 -2.35 22.20
C ARG A 543 -14.16 -3.16 22.66
N LEU A 544 -13.18 -2.49 23.26
CA LEU A 544 -12.03 -3.17 23.83
C LEU A 544 -12.42 -3.90 25.11
N ILE A 545 -12.07 -5.19 25.21
CA ILE A 545 -12.27 -6.01 26.42
C ILE A 545 -10.91 -6.28 27.06
N ASP A 546 -10.86 -6.18 28.38
CA ASP A 546 -9.64 -6.45 29.14
C ASP A 546 -9.38 -7.98 29.17
N PRO A 547 -8.25 -8.48 28.64
CA PRO A 547 -7.92 -9.90 28.68
C PRO A 547 -7.85 -10.47 30.11
N LEU A 548 -7.63 -9.64 31.13
CA LEU A 548 -7.63 -10.06 32.55
C LEU A 548 -8.98 -10.64 33.00
N GLU A 549 -10.08 -10.36 32.30
CA GLU A 549 -11.39 -10.97 32.58
C GLU A 549 -11.40 -12.49 32.39
N PHE A 550 -10.45 -13.03 31.62
CA PHE A 550 -10.41 -14.45 31.24
C PHE A 550 -9.35 -15.27 31.98
N PHE A 551 -8.42 -14.60 32.66
CA PHE A 551 -7.48 -15.25 33.58
C PHE A 551 -8.19 -15.53 34.92
N GLU A 552 -7.94 -16.68 35.53
CA GLU A 552 -8.57 -17.04 36.81
C GLU A 552 -8.30 -15.96 37.87
N LYS A 553 -9.36 -15.50 38.53
CA LYS A 553 -9.25 -14.86 39.84
C LYS A 553 -9.29 -15.99 40.87
N ASP A 554 -8.15 -16.61 41.12
CA ASP A 554 -7.99 -17.40 42.34
C ASP A 554 -7.93 -16.49 43.57
#